data_AF-A0A940QIS2-F1
#
_entry.id   AF-A0A940QIS2-F1
#
_cell.length_a   1.000
_cell.length_b   1.000
_cell.length_c   1.000
_cell.angle_alpha   90.00
_cell.angle_beta   90.00
_cell.angle_gamma   90.00
#
_symmetry.space_group_name_H-M   'P 1'
#
loop_
_entity.id
_entity.type
_entity.pdbx_description
1 polymer ?
#
loop_
_entity_poly.entity_id
_entity_poly.type
_entity_poly.pdbx_seq_one_letter_code
_entity_poly.pdbx_strand_id
1 'polypeptide(L)' 'MAGSKKGGNTVEIVTDIVRPVVEEMGLTLWDVRFEKEGASWYLRVFIDKE' A
#
# COMPACT_ATOMS: atom_id res chain seq x y z
N MET A 1 -25.08 8.92 -11.50
CA MET A 1 -23.74 9.32 -10.99
C MET A 1 -23.51 8.50 -9.73
N ALA A 2 -22.46 7.73 -9.48
CA ALA A 2 -21.20 7.42 -10.15
C ALA A 2 -20.90 5.93 -9.79
N GLY A 3 -20.45 5.11 -10.74
CA GLY A 3 -19.02 4.81 -10.83
C GLY A 3 -18.65 3.64 -9.91
N SER A 4 -18.83 2.40 -10.41
CA SER A 4 -18.31 1.19 -9.78
C SER A 4 -16.81 1.36 -9.48
N LYS A 5 -16.45 1.33 -8.19
CA LYS A 5 -15.12 1.63 -7.65
C LYS A 5 -14.10 0.56 -8.08
N LYS A 6 -13.58 0.66 -9.31
CA LYS A 6 -12.46 -0.14 -9.83
C LYS A 6 -11.17 0.34 -9.17
N GLY A 7 -10.57 -0.49 -8.31
CA GLY A 7 -9.12 -0.47 -8.03
C GLY A 7 -8.61 0.32 -6.82
N GLY A 8 -9.45 0.91 -5.96
CA GLY A 8 -8.99 1.72 -4.82
C GLY A 8 -8.62 0.95 -3.54
N ASN A 9 -9.09 -0.28 -3.35
CA ASN A 9 -9.18 -0.88 -2.01
C ASN A 9 -7.88 -1.52 -1.50
N THR A 10 -7.07 -2.13 -2.38
CA THR A 10 -5.90 -2.91 -1.94
C THR A 10 -4.83 -2.06 -1.25
N VAL A 11 -4.57 -0.86 -1.77
CA VAL A 11 -3.57 0.05 -1.20
C VAL A 11 -4.02 0.56 0.18
N GLU A 12 -5.29 0.95 0.32
CA GLU A 12 -5.85 1.41 1.59
C GLU A 12 -5.81 0.29 2.65
N ILE A 13 -6.30 -0.92 2.32
CA ILE A 13 -6.26 -2.08 3.24
C ILE A 13 -4.83 -2.39 3.68
N VAL A 14 -3.90 -2.45 2.73
CA VAL A 14 -2.50 -2.79 3.04
C VAL A 14 -1.88 -1.70 3.91
N THR A 15 -2.17 -0.44 3.63
CA THR A 15 -1.68 0.70 4.43
C THR A 15 -2.15 0.62 5.87
N ASP A 16 -3.43 0.33 6.11
CA ASP A 16 -3.99 0.21 7.47
C ASP A 16 -3.40 -0.96 8.25
N ILE A 17 -3.10 -2.07 7.57
CA ILE A 17 -2.47 -3.24 8.19
C ILE A 17 -1.00 -2.98 8.49
N VAL A 18 -0.29 -2.37 7.54
CA VAL A 18 1.15 -2.19 7.62
C VAL A 18 1.51 -1.09 8.61
N ARG A 19 0.79 0.03 8.63
CA ARG A 19 1.04 1.20 9.49
C ARG A 19 1.37 0.86 10.96
N PRO A 20 0.54 0.12 11.71
CA PRO A 20 0.85 -0.20 13.11
C PRO A 20 2.13 -1.05 13.25
N VAL A 21 2.41 -1.94 12.30
CA VAL A 21 3.62 -2.78 12.30
C VAL A 21 4.87 -1.92 12.10
N VAL A 22 4.82 -0.96 11.18
CA VAL A 22 5.96 -0.07 10.89
C VAL A 22 6.23 0.85 12.09
N GLU A 23 5.16 1.39 12.69
CA GLU A 23 5.24 2.23 13.89
C GLU A 23 5.79 1.47 15.11
N GLU A 24 5.36 0.22 15.34
CA GLU A 24 5.91 -0.64 16.41
C GLU A 24 7.40 -0.93 16.24
N MET A 25 7.88 -0.98 14.98
CA MET A 25 9.29 -1.17 14.66
C MET A 25 10.11 0.13 14.72
N GLY A 26 9.48 1.28 14.98
CA GLY A 26 10.13 2.59 14.96
C GLY A 26 10.56 3.01 13.55
N LEU A 27 9.82 2.56 12.53
CA LEU A 27 10.01 2.86 11.13
C LEU A 27 8.86 3.75 10.63
N THR A 28 9.01 4.36 9.45
CA THR A 28 7.96 5.17 8.84
C THR A 28 7.50 4.55 7.52
N LEU A 29 6.19 4.38 7.36
CA LEU A 29 5.61 3.98 6.08
C LEU A 29 5.65 5.17 5.11
N TRP A 30 6.41 5.05 4.03
CA TRP A 30 6.59 6.10 3.03
C TRP A 30 5.48 6.09 1.97
N ASP A 31 5.26 4.95 1.30
CA ASP A 31 4.27 4.83 0.23
C ASP A 31 3.86 3.36 0.00
N VAL A 32 2.65 3.12 -0.50
CA VAL A 32 2.15 1.79 -0.87
C VAL A 32 1.56 1.86 -2.27
N ARG A 33 2.05 1.02 -3.19
CA ARG A 33 1.65 1.03 -4.59
C ARG A 33 1.21 -0.34 -5.05
N PHE A 34 0.13 -0.36 -5.83
CA PHE A 34 -0.33 -1.56 -6.51
C PHE A 34 -0.20 -1.35 -8.02
N GLU A 35 0.88 -1.88 -8.59
CA GLU A 35 1.28 -1.65 -9.97
C GLU A 35 1.22 -2.95 -10.78
N LYS A 36 0.89 -2.84 -12.07
CA LYS A 36 0.92 -3.98 -13.00
C LYS A 36 2.23 -3.95 -13.77
N GLU A 37 3.02 -5.00 -13.64
CA GLU A 37 4.29 -5.15 -14.36
C GLU A 37 4.18 -6.39 -15.28
N GLY A 38 4.10 -6.14 -16.59
CA GLY A 38 3.84 -7.17 -17.60
C GLY A 38 2.47 -7.83 -17.42
N ALA A 39 2.48 -9.15 -17.20
CA ALA A 39 1.28 -9.95 -16.97
C ALA A 39 0.88 -10.02 -15.48
N SER A 40 1.73 -9.55 -14.57
CA SER A 40 1.60 -9.74 -13.13
C SER A 40 1.26 -8.44 -12.41
N TRP A 41 0.64 -8.56 -11.24
CA TRP A 41 0.37 -7.44 -10.33
C TRP A 41 1.34 -7.50 -9.16
N TYR A 42 1.93 -6.36 -8.82
CA TYR A 42 2.89 -6.19 -7.76
C TYR A 42 2.36 -5.18 -6.75
N LEU A 43 2.41 -5.57 -5.48
CA LEU A 43 2.18 -4.68 -4.36
C LEU A 43 3.55 -4.30 -3.79
N ARG A 44 3.86 -3.00 -3.78
CA ARG A 44 5.12 -2.46 -3.26
C ARG A 44 4.82 -1.61 -2.04
N VAL A 45 5.57 -1.85 -0.97
CA VAL A 45 5.49 -1.11 0.29
C VAL A 45 6.86 -0.48 0.49
N PHE A 46 6.90 0.85 0.52
CA PHE A 46 8.11 1.63 0.77
C PHE A 46 8.13 2.01 2.25
N ILE A 47 9.16 1.56 2.95
CA ILE A 47 9.38 1.84 4.36
C ILE A 47 10.72 2.55 4.46
N ASP A 48 10.74 3.64 5.20
CA ASP A 48 11.95 4.39 5.47
C ASP A 48 12.30 4.36 6.96
N LYS A 49 13.58 4.54 7.24
CA LYS A 49 14.12 4.62 8.59
C LYS A 49 14.99 5.87 8.66
N GLU A 50 14.61 6.81 9.51
CA GLU A 50 15.46 7.95 9.84
C GLU A 50 16.73 7.51 10.60
#